data_AF-A0A9Q0DYD7-F1
#
_entry.id   AF-A0A9Q0DYD7-F1
#
_cell.length_a   1.000
_cell.length_b   1.000
_cell.length_c   1.000
_cell.angle_alpha   90.00
_cell.angle_beta   90.00
_cell.angle_gamma   90.00
#
_symmetry.space_group_name_H-M   'P 1'
#
loop_
_entity.id
_entity.type
_entity.pdbx_description
1 polymer ?
#
loop_
_entity_poly.entity_id
_entity_poly.type
_entity_poly.pdbx_seq_one_letter_code
_entity_poly.pdbx_strand_id
1 'polypeptide(L)'
;MASSEVERLQFEIIRELCGLPRDLLADLCDFLFIAGGTLEHVTGKSHAALITLISNHIQREELEDNGMTDLLLLKDNITEIQEVATLRQQKTQEAELQEEQMKKEEKQERIRKEIEALQLQLAETQNEEDKPVNREIKTPAPSRILTQNLPHSYPPTPWHKDLKISGQIGEPGQKDRLTFSSLARQIEHGLNKGVPELEIVDAVIRAIIPGMGLRSYLEGKANLTLPTLRSGEEKSATELYKQLTSEVQGIKETPQKFLISTFDLRQKILFASQEAESGLKYDPGLVQNMFLHTVLTGLQNDIVNDSIKRDLQPYLEQTDISDELLLERMNTACAYETERQNKKKIIRTATARHYPFSSVERHSC
;
A
#
# COMPACT_ATOMS: atom_id res chain seq x y z
N MET A 1 -19.42 43.83 -9.94
CA MET A 1 -19.28 42.50 -9.31
C MET A 1 -19.26 41.37 -10.36
N ALA A 2 -20.13 41.39 -11.37
CA ALA A 2 -20.17 40.39 -12.45
C ALA A 2 -18.83 40.17 -13.21
N SER A 3 -18.06 41.23 -13.51
CA SER A 3 -16.75 41.12 -14.21
C SER A 3 -15.75 40.22 -13.48
N SER A 4 -15.76 40.19 -12.14
CA SER A 4 -14.81 39.39 -11.36
C SER A 4 -15.14 37.90 -11.35
N GLU A 5 -16.41 37.53 -11.55
CA GLU A 5 -16.85 36.13 -11.59
C GLU A 5 -16.55 35.51 -12.96
N VAL A 6 -16.75 36.28 -14.03
CA VAL A 6 -16.39 35.91 -15.41
C VAL A 6 -14.88 35.65 -15.52
N GLU A 7 -14.05 36.56 -15.00
CA GLU A 7 -12.59 36.38 -14.97
C GLU A 7 -12.17 35.13 -14.20
N ARG A 8 -12.79 34.84 -13.05
CA ARG A 8 -12.52 33.62 -12.27
C ARG A 8 -12.86 32.36 -13.05
N LEU A 9 -14.01 32.35 -13.73
CA LEU A 9 -14.46 31.21 -14.51
C LEU A 9 -13.56 30.98 -15.73
N GLN A 10 -13.13 32.05 -16.41
CA GLN A 10 -12.13 31.97 -17.48
C GLN A 10 -10.81 31.35 -16.98
N PHE A 11 -10.29 31.77 -15.82
CA PHE A 11 -9.08 31.18 -15.25
C PHE A 11 -9.23 29.70 -14.89
N GLU A 12 -10.39 29.31 -14.38
CA GLU A 12 -10.71 27.93 -14.05
C GLU A 12 -10.75 27.04 -15.30
N ILE A 13 -11.43 27.50 -16.36
CA ILE A 13 -11.49 26.80 -17.64
C ILE A 13 -10.10 26.66 -18.25
N ILE A 14 -9.28 27.72 -18.28
CA ILE A 14 -7.91 27.67 -18.81
C ILE A 14 -7.05 26.66 -18.07
N ARG A 15 -7.21 26.58 -16.74
CA ARG A 15 -6.50 25.60 -15.91
C ARG A 15 -6.92 24.18 -16.28
N GLU A 16 -8.21 23.94 -16.51
CA GLU A 16 -8.74 22.62 -16.88
C GLU A 16 -8.32 22.19 -18.29
N LEU A 17 -8.28 23.13 -19.24
CA LEU A 17 -7.78 22.88 -20.60
C LEU A 17 -6.33 22.37 -20.61
N CYS A 18 -5.49 22.85 -19.69
CA CYS A 18 -4.10 22.38 -19.56
C CYS A 18 -4.00 20.87 -19.26
N GLY A 19 -5.03 20.28 -18.63
CA GLY A 19 -5.08 18.87 -18.27
C GLY A 19 -5.66 17.95 -19.33
N LEU A 20 -6.25 18.50 -20.41
CA LEU A 20 -6.90 17.71 -21.45
C LEU A 20 -5.91 17.21 -22.50
N PRO A 21 -6.07 15.99 -23.04
CA PRO A 21 -5.28 15.51 -24.15
C PRO A 21 -5.59 16.28 -25.43
N ARG A 22 -4.65 16.29 -26.37
CA ARG A 22 -4.71 17.07 -27.61
C ARG A 22 -5.99 16.81 -28.41
N ASP A 23 -6.44 15.57 -28.48
CA ASP A 23 -7.60 15.19 -29.28
C ASP A 23 -8.90 15.78 -28.71
N LEU A 24 -9.01 15.85 -27.37
CA LEU A 24 -10.15 16.50 -26.72
C LEU A 24 -10.10 18.03 -26.83
N LEU A 25 -8.91 18.62 -26.86
CA LEU A 25 -8.77 20.05 -27.17
C LEU A 25 -9.18 20.37 -28.61
N ALA A 26 -9.00 19.43 -29.55
CA ALA A 26 -9.47 19.57 -30.92
C ALA A 26 -11.00 19.54 -30.98
N ASP A 27 -11.65 18.62 -30.25
CA ASP A 27 -13.11 18.53 -30.14
C ASP A 27 -13.71 19.81 -29.52
N LEU A 28 -13.05 20.37 -28.50
CA LEU A 28 -13.46 21.65 -27.90
C LEU A 28 -13.31 22.83 -28.86
N CYS A 29 -12.30 22.83 -29.73
CA CYS A 29 -12.18 23.85 -30.77
C CYS A 29 -13.32 23.75 -31.80
N ASP A 30 -13.80 22.54 -32.09
CA ASP A 30 -14.94 22.32 -32.99
C ASP A 30 -16.26 22.76 -32.34
N PHE A 31 -16.45 22.40 -31.06
CA PHE A 31 -17.59 22.84 -30.25
C PHE A 31 -17.73 24.37 -30.16
N LEU A 32 -16.59 25.07 -30.02
CA LEU A 32 -16.55 26.53 -29.99
C LEU A 32 -16.59 27.17 -31.38
N PHE A 33 -16.76 26.38 -32.45
CA PHE A 33 -16.73 26.82 -33.85
C PHE A 33 -15.45 27.59 -34.24
N ILE A 34 -14.35 27.36 -33.54
CA ILE A 34 -13.04 27.98 -33.79
C ILE A 34 -12.08 27.05 -34.54
N ALA A 35 -12.50 25.81 -34.84
CA ALA A 35 -11.68 24.86 -35.58
C ALA A 35 -11.58 25.12 -37.10
N GLY A 36 -12.49 25.94 -37.66
CA GLY A 36 -12.62 26.17 -39.10
C GLY A 36 -13.45 25.07 -39.80
N GLY A 37 -13.91 25.33 -41.03
CA GLY A 37 -14.88 24.47 -41.74
C GLY A 37 -14.40 23.04 -42.07
N THR A 38 -13.10 22.77 -41.97
CA THR A 38 -12.44 21.48 -42.27
C THR A 38 -11.38 21.15 -41.21
N LEU A 39 -11.52 21.66 -39.98
CA LEU A 39 -10.51 21.56 -38.89
C LEU A 39 -9.13 22.16 -39.26
N GLU A 40 -9.08 23.04 -40.26
CA GLU A 40 -7.85 23.71 -40.73
C GLU A 40 -7.10 24.43 -39.60
N HIS A 41 -7.82 24.97 -38.62
CA HIS A 41 -7.21 25.70 -37.50
C HIS A 41 -6.79 24.79 -36.34
N VAL A 42 -6.94 23.48 -36.45
CA VAL A 42 -6.65 22.50 -35.39
C VAL A 42 -5.68 21.42 -35.88
N THR A 43 -5.80 21.03 -37.13
CA THR A 43 -4.99 19.99 -37.76
C THR A 43 -3.51 20.37 -37.74
N GLY A 44 -2.66 19.51 -37.20
CA GLY A 44 -1.21 19.75 -37.07
C GLY A 44 -0.78 20.73 -35.98
N LYS A 45 -1.71 21.37 -35.24
CA LYS A 45 -1.36 22.25 -34.12
C LYS A 45 -0.94 21.47 -32.88
N SER A 46 0.02 22.03 -32.16
CA SER A 46 0.49 21.51 -30.87
C SER A 46 -0.56 21.72 -29.79
N HIS A 47 -0.48 20.92 -28.72
CA HIS A 47 -1.33 21.03 -27.53
C HIS A 47 -1.41 22.46 -26.98
N ALA A 48 -0.25 23.12 -26.81
CA ALA A 48 -0.18 24.51 -26.36
C ALA A 48 -0.87 25.49 -27.34
N ALA A 49 -0.76 25.27 -28.65
CA ALA A 49 -1.39 26.13 -29.64
C ALA A 49 -2.92 26.02 -29.63
N LEU A 50 -3.47 24.84 -29.33
CA LEU A 50 -4.92 24.65 -29.14
C LEU A 50 -5.42 25.34 -27.87
N ILE A 51 -4.67 25.22 -26.77
CA ILE A 51 -4.98 25.93 -25.52
C ILE A 51 -4.99 27.44 -25.74
N THR A 52 -3.99 27.98 -26.44
CA THR A 52 -3.95 29.42 -26.76
C THR A 52 -5.12 29.84 -27.65
N LEU A 53 -5.54 29.00 -28.59
CA LEU A 53 -6.67 29.29 -29.48
C LEU A 53 -7.99 29.38 -28.71
N ILE A 54 -8.24 28.42 -27.81
CA ILE A 54 -9.42 28.42 -26.93
C ILE A 54 -9.33 29.58 -25.92
N SER A 55 -8.15 29.81 -25.33
CA SER A 55 -7.92 30.90 -24.37
C SER A 55 -8.18 32.27 -24.99
N ASN A 56 -7.72 32.50 -26.21
CA ASN A 56 -7.97 33.75 -26.95
C ASN A 56 -9.43 33.90 -27.38
N HIS A 57 -10.21 32.82 -27.42
CA HIS A 57 -11.64 32.88 -27.71
C HIS A 57 -12.44 33.25 -26.45
N ILE A 58 -12.13 32.64 -25.31
CA ILE A 58 -12.81 32.91 -24.03
C ILE A 58 -12.40 34.23 -23.36
N GLN A 59 -11.27 34.83 -23.78
CA GLN A 59 -10.78 36.12 -23.26
C GLN A 59 -11.16 37.32 -24.14
N ARG A 60 -11.97 37.15 -25.20
CA ARG A 60 -12.40 38.28 -26.03
C ARG A 60 -13.35 39.20 -25.24
N GLU A 61 -13.16 40.50 -25.41
CA GLU A 61 -13.99 41.54 -24.77
C GLU A 61 -15.46 41.51 -25.24
N GLU A 62 -15.76 40.85 -26.36
CA GLU A 62 -17.10 40.77 -26.99
C GLU A 62 -18.05 39.73 -26.35
N LEU A 63 -17.69 39.12 -25.22
CA LEU A 63 -18.58 38.27 -24.42
C LEU A 63 -19.63 39.13 -23.65
N GLU A 64 -20.35 40.01 -24.35
CA GLU A 64 -21.44 40.82 -23.78
C GLU A 64 -22.75 40.02 -23.66
N ASP A 65 -23.45 40.25 -22.54
CA ASP A 65 -24.71 39.70 -22.03
C ASP A 65 -24.89 38.16 -21.95
N ASN A 66 -24.24 37.34 -22.79
CA ASN A 66 -24.34 35.87 -22.78
C ASN A 66 -23.05 35.13 -22.39
N GLY A 67 -21.95 35.86 -22.17
CA GLY A 67 -20.63 35.25 -21.96
C GLY A 67 -20.52 34.34 -20.73
N MET A 68 -21.30 34.60 -19.67
CA MET A 68 -21.35 33.72 -18.50
C MET A 68 -22.00 32.37 -18.83
N THR A 69 -23.06 32.36 -19.64
CA THR A 69 -23.75 31.13 -20.05
C THR A 69 -22.85 30.28 -20.94
N ASP A 70 -22.12 30.91 -21.87
CA ASP A 70 -21.20 30.21 -22.77
C ASP A 70 -20.00 29.61 -22.02
N LEU A 71 -19.47 30.31 -21.01
CA LEU A 71 -18.41 29.78 -20.15
C LEU A 71 -18.90 28.62 -19.27
N LEU A 72 -20.12 28.70 -18.73
CA LEU A 72 -20.71 27.60 -17.97
C LEU A 72 -20.95 26.37 -18.85
N LEU A 73 -21.47 26.56 -20.06
CA LEU A 73 -21.67 25.47 -21.02
C LEU A 73 -20.34 24.82 -21.44
N LEU A 74 -19.29 25.63 -21.64
CA LEU A 74 -17.95 25.12 -21.92
C LEU A 74 -17.38 24.32 -20.73
N LYS A 75 -17.60 24.78 -19.50
CA LYS A 75 -17.17 24.08 -18.29
C LYS A 75 -17.91 22.74 -18.10
N ASP A 76 -19.21 22.71 -18.36
CA ASP A 76 -20.00 21.49 -18.30
C ASP A 76 -19.52 20.47 -19.34
N ASN A 77 -19.23 20.93 -20.57
CA ASN A 77 -18.70 20.07 -21.62
C ASN A 77 -17.29 19.52 -21.28
N ILE A 78 -16.41 20.36 -20.72
CA ILE A 78 -15.09 19.90 -20.22
C ILE A 78 -15.26 18.82 -19.13
N THR A 79 -16.22 19.01 -18.23
CA THR A 79 -16.51 18.04 -17.15
C THR A 79 -17.03 16.72 -17.71
N GLU A 80 -18.00 16.77 -18.64
CA GLU A 80 -18.56 15.58 -19.29
C GLU A 80 -17.48 14.80 -20.07
N ILE A 81 -16.61 15.50 -20.80
CA ILE A 81 -15.50 14.90 -21.53
C ILE A 81 -14.52 14.19 -20.56
N GLN A 82 -14.23 14.79 -19.41
CA GLN A 82 -13.36 14.20 -18.39
C GLN A 82 -14.00 12.97 -17.72
N GLU A 83 -15.30 13.00 -17.45
CA GLU A 83 -16.06 11.85 -16.93
C GLU A 83 -16.08 10.68 -17.92
N VAL A 84 -16.31 10.95 -19.21
CA VAL A 84 -16.27 9.92 -20.25
C VAL A 84 -14.86 9.34 -20.41
N ALA A 85 -13.82 10.17 -20.32
CA ALA A 85 -12.43 9.71 -20.39
C ALA A 85 -12.06 8.80 -19.19
N THR A 86 -12.49 9.17 -17.99
CA THR A 86 -12.25 8.35 -16.77
C THR A 86 -13.02 7.04 -16.80
N LEU A 87 -14.29 7.03 -17.24
CA LEU A 87 -15.08 5.81 -17.41
C LEU A 87 -14.47 4.85 -18.45
N ARG A 88 -13.90 5.38 -19.54
CA ARG A 88 -13.20 4.56 -20.54
C ARG A 88 -11.93 3.95 -19.98
N GLN A 89 -11.14 4.70 -19.21
CA GLN A 89 -9.93 4.17 -18.55
C GLN A 89 -10.27 3.09 -17.52
N GLN A 90 -11.33 3.27 -16.74
CA GLN A 90 -11.80 2.27 -15.79
C GLN A 90 -12.22 0.96 -16.49
N LYS A 91 -13.00 1.04 -17.58
CA LYS A 91 -13.38 -0.14 -18.36
C LYS A 91 -12.20 -0.89 -18.96
N THR A 92 -11.17 -0.17 -19.43
CA THR A 92 -9.96 -0.81 -19.97
C THR A 92 -9.19 -1.54 -18.87
N GLN A 93 -9.04 -0.92 -17.69
CA GLN A 93 -8.39 -1.56 -16.53
C GLN A 93 -9.17 -2.79 -16.03
N GLU A 94 -10.50 -2.73 -16.01
CA GLU A 94 -11.34 -3.87 -15.64
C GLU A 94 -11.21 -5.04 -16.62
N ALA A 95 -11.13 -4.76 -17.92
CA ALA A 95 -10.96 -5.78 -18.95
C ALA A 95 -9.56 -6.45 -18.88
N GLU A 96 -8.51 -5.67 -18.67
CA GLU A 96 -7.14 -6.18 -18.49
C GLU A 96 -7.03 -7.08 -17.24
N LEU A 97 -7.66 -6.66 -16.14
CA LEU A 97 -7.69 -7.44 -14.90
C LEU A 97 -8.44 -8.78 -15.07
N GLN A 98 -9.56 -8.76 -15.80
CA GLN A 98 -10.32 -9.97 -16.11
C GLN A 98 -9.54 -10.95 -17.00
N GLU A 99 -8.83 -10.45 -18.02
CA GLU A 99 -8.00 -11.30 -18.89
C GLU A 99 -6.83 -11.93 -18.13
N GLU A 100 -6.19 -11.16 -17.24
CA GLU A 100 -5.09 -11.67 -16.41
C GLU A 100 -5.59 -12.72 -15.40
N GLN A 101 -6.78 -12.52 -14.82
CA GLN A 101 -7.39 -13.47 -13.91
C GLN A 101 -7.75 -14.78 -14.61
N MET A 102 -8.30 -14.71 -15.83
CA MET A 102 -8.63 -15.90 -16.64
C MET A 102 -7.37 -16.72 -16.98
N LYS A 103 -6.28 -16.06 -17.38
CA LYS A 103 -4.97 -16.73 -17.62
C LYS A 103 -4.42 -17.40 -16.36
N LYS A 104 -4.63 -16.78 -15.19
CA LYS A 104 -4.19 -17.32 -13.91
C LYS A 104 -4.99 -18.56 -13.51
N GLU A 105 -6.29 -18.56 -13.74
CA GLU A 105 -7.18 -19.71 -13.51
C GLU A 105 -6.81 -20.89 -14.42
N GLU A 106 -6.58 -20.64 -15.72
CA GLU A 106 -6.12 -21.68 -16.65
C GLU A 106 -4.78 -22.29 -16.22
N LYS A 107 -3.85 -21.46 -15.74
CA LYS A 107 -2.55 -21.93 -15.24
C LYS A 107 -2.71 -22.74 -13.96
N GLN A 108 -3.58 -22.32 -13.04
CA GLN A 108 -3.88 -23.09 -11.82
C GLN A 108 -4.50 -24.44 -12.14
N GLU A 109 -5.42 -24.50 -13.10
CA GLU A 109 -6.04 -25.75 -13.52
C GLU A 109 -5.04 -26.71 -14.17
N ARG A 110 -4.10 -26.20 -14.98
CA ARG A 110 -2.99 -27.02 -15.52
C ARG A 110 -2.13 -27.63 -14.40
N ILE A 111 -1.76 -26.83 -13.40
CA ILE A 111 -0.95 -27.29 -12.27
C ILE A 111 -1.71 -28.34 -11.45
N ARG A 112 -3.02 -28.14 -11.22
CA ARG A 112 -3.86 -29.13 -10.50
C ARG A 112 -3.87 -30.48 -11.20
N LYS A 113 -4.05 -30.49 -12.53
CA LYS A 113 -4.03 -31.73 -13.33
C LYS A 113 -2.66 -32.42 -13.29
N GLU A 114 -1.58 -31.65 -13.28
CA GLU A 114 -0.22 -32.20 -13.20
C GLU A 114 0.04 -32.83 -11.82
N ILE A 115 -0.40 -32.19 -10.73
CA ILE A 115 -0.32 -32.77 -9.38
C ILE A 115 -1.11 -34.08 -9.28
N GLU A 116 -2.32 -34.12 -9.82
CA GLU A 116 -3.17 -35.32 -9.80
C GLU A 116 -2.52 -36.47 -10.59
N ALA A 117 -1.95 -36.18 -11.77
CA ALA A 117 -1.23 -37.17 -12.56
C ALA A 117 0.01 -37.72 -11.84
N LEU A 118 0.78 -36.87 -11.17
CA LEU A 118 1.95 -37.27 -10.39
C LEU A 118 1.58 -38.10 -9.15
N GLN A 119 0.46 -37.77 -8.49
CA GLN A 119 -0.07 -38.57 -7.38
C GLN A 119 -0.51 -39.97 -7.84
N LEU A 120 -1.11 -40.08 -9.03
CA LEU A 120 -1.51 -41.37 -9.60
C LEU A 120 -0.30 -42.26 -9.91
N GLN A 121 0.77 -41.68 -10.48
CA GLN A 121 2.02 -42.41 -10.75
C GLN A 121 2.70 -42.90 -9.46
N LEU A 122 2.70 -42.08 -8.40
CA LEU A 122 3.23 -42.48 -7.10
C LEU A 122 2.44 -43.65 -6.47
N ALA A 123 1.12 -43.66 -6.61
CA ALA A 123 0.27 -44.76 -6.14
C ALA A 123 0.48 -46.06 -6.94
N GLU A 124 0.77 -45.97 -8.23
CA GLU A 124 1.16 -47.12 -9.06
C GLU A 124 2.53 -47.67 -8.65
N THR A 125 3.46 -46.80 -8.26
CA THR A 125 4.82 -47.20 -7.86
C THR A 125 4.86 -47.83 -6.46
N GLN A 126 3.99 -47.41 -5.53
CA GLN A 126 3.90 -47.99 -4.18
C GLN A 126 3.24 -49.37 -4.13
N ASN A 127 2.53 -49.80 -5.18
CA ASN A 127 1.92 -51.14 -5.23
C ASN A 127 2.88 -52.26 -5.68
N GLU A 128 4.10 -51.94 -6.15
CA GLU A 128 5.09 -52.95 -6.58
C GLU A 128 6.14 -53.31 -5.50
N GLU A 129 6.21 -52.61 -4.36
CA GLU A 129 7.20 -52.88 -3.30
C GLU A 129 6.73 -53.80 -2.16
N ASP A 130 5.46 -54.21 -2.10
CA ASP A 130 4.95 -55.15 -1.08
C ASP A 130 4.97 -56.62 -1.57
N LYS A 131 6.16 -57.25 -1.50
CA LYS A 131 6.31 -58.72 -1.57
C LYS A 131 7.07 -59.24 -0.34
N PRO A 132 6.51 -60.17 0.45
CA PRO A 132 7.09 -60.57 1.73
C PRO A 132 8.20 -61.61 1.51
N VAL A 133 9.42 -61.31 1.96
CA VAL A 133 10.49 -62.30 2.11
C VAL A 133 10.49 -62.81 3.55
N ASN A 134 9.99 -64.05 3.68
CA ASN A 134 10.00 -64.86 4.88
C ASN A 134 11.43 -65.29 5.27
N ARG A 135 11.90 -64.95 6.47
CA ARG A 135 13.02 -65.65 7.14
C ARG A 135 12.75 -65.77 8.64
N GLU A 136 12.38 -66.98 9.05
CA GLU A 136 12.47 -67.46 10.43
C GLU A 136 13.92 -67.33 10.94
N ILE A 137 14.10 -66.97 12.22
CA ILE A 137 15.01 -67.62 13.19
C ILE A 137 14.70 -67.10 14.61
N LYS A 138 14.10 -68.02 15.39
CA LYS A 138 14.31 -68.38 16.81
C LYS A 138 14.65 -67.31 17.86
N THR A 139 13.74 -67.18 18.83
CA THR A 139 13.94 -66.73 20.21
C THR A 139 14.92 -67.62 21.00
N PRO A 140 15.59 -67.07 22.03
CA PRO A 140 15.15 -67.35 23.40
C PRO A 140 15.05 -66.09 24.28
N ALA A 141 14.09 -66.10 25.20
CA ALA A 141 13.86 -65.08 26.25
C ALA A 141 14.69 -65.41 27.53
N PRO A 142 14.53 -64.72 28.67
CA PRO A 142 14.11 -63.33 28.96
C PRO A 142 15.08 -62.60 29.94
N SER A 143 15.09 -61.27 29.95
CA SER A 143 15.60 -60.51 31.11
C SER A 143 14.66 -59.36 31.46
N ARG A 144 13.95 -59.55 32.59
CA ARG A 144 13.22 -58.53 33.34
C ARG A 144 14.16 -57.39 33.75
N ILE A 145 13.81 -56.14 33.45
CA ILE A 145 14.22 -55.00 34.27
C ILE A 145 13.00 -54.09 34.47
N LEU A 146 12.87 -53.66 35.72
CA LEU A 146 11.77 -52.94 36.34
C LEU A 146 11.65 -51.51 35.80
N THR A 147 10.43 -51.10 35.41
CA THR A 147 10.08 -49.68 35.34
C THR A 147 9.73 -49.20 36.75
N GLN A 148 10.75 -48.73 37.48
CA GLN A 148 10.54 -47.95 38.70
C GLN A 148 9.97 -46.59 38.32
N ASN A 149 8.76 -46.34 38.81
CA ASN A 149 8.28 -45.00 39.15
C ASN A 149 9.35 -44.32 40.02
N LEU A 150 9.84 -43.16 39.59
CA LEU A 150 10.53 -42.25 40.50
C LEU A 150 10.05 -40.80 40.27
N PRO A 151 9.44 -40.17 41.29
CA PRO A 151 9.07 -38.77 41.25
C PRO A 151 10.34 -37.93 41.45
N HIS A 152 10.75 -37.19 40.43
CA HIS A 152 11.78 -36.15 40.60
C HIS A 152 11.10 -34.81 40.90
N SER A 153 10.80 -34.63 42.18
CA SER A 153 10.72 -33.32 42.83
C SER A 153 12.10 -32.66 42.73
N TYR A 154 12.28 -31.74 41.79
CA TYR A 154 13.37 -30.78 41.86
C TYR A 154 12.99 -29.65 42.83
N PRO A 155 13.89 -29.24 43.74
CA PRO A 155 13.63 -28.17 44.70
C PRO A 155 13.46 -26.83 43.95
N PRO A 156 12.61 -25.91 44.44
CA PRO A 156 12.44 -24.62 43.80
C PRO A 156 13.70 -23.79 44.05
N THR A 157 14.52 -23.60 43.01
CA THR A 157 15.52 -22.54 43.01
C THR A 157 14.78 -21.20 43.06
N PRO A 158 14.99 -20.38 44.11
CA PRO A 158 14.42 -19.06 44.18
C PRO A 158 15.11 -18.20 43.09
N TRP A 159 14.53 -17.06 42.72
CA TRP A 159 15.11 -16.03 41.83
C TRP A 159 14.88 -16.16 40.31
N HIS A 160 14.00 -17.01 39.80
CA HIS A 160 13.40 -16.71 38.48
C HIS A 160 12.37 -15.61 38.66
N LYS A 161 12.65 -14.43 38.10
CA LYS A 161 11.65 -13.36 38.00
C LYS A 161 10.53 -13.92 37.12
N ASP A 162 9.35 -14.15 37.69
CA ASP A 162 8.16 -14.58 36.94
C ASP A 162 8.09 -13.78 35.63
N LEU A 163 8.09 -14.48 34.49
CA LEU A 163 7.94 -13.80 33.21
C LEU A 163 6.58 -13.13 33.21
N LYS A 164 6.56 -11.80 33.23
CA LYS A 164 5.34 -11.01 33.16
C LYS A 164 5.23 -10.40 31.79
N ILE A 165 4.20 -10.80 31.04
CA ILE A 165 3.84 -10.11 29.80
C ILE A 165 3.33 -8.72 30.17
N SER A 166 3.99 -7.70 29.63
CA SER A 166 3.67 -6.30 29.81
C SER A 166 2.66 -5.86 28.75
N GLY A 167 1.41 -5.69 29.16
CA GLY A 167 0.28 -5.30 28.30
C GLY A 167 -0.92 -6.23 28.52
N GLN A 168 -2.08 -5.87 27.98
CA GLN A 168 -3.27 -6.73 27.99
C GLN A 168 -3.68 -7.11 26.57
N ILE A 169 -3.96 -8.40 26.36
CA ILE A 169 -4.46 -8.94 25.09
C ILE A 169 -5.99 -8.85 25.10
N GLY A 170 -6.57 -8.17 24.11
CA GLY A 170 -8.00 -7.83 24.02
C GLY A 170 -8.56 -7.95 22.60
N GLU A 171 -9.80 -7.51 22.39
CA GLU A 171 -10.46 -7.55 21.08
C GLU A 171 -9.75 -6.69 20.01
N PRO A 172 -9.74 -7.13 18.75
CA PRO A 172 -9.15 -6.37 17.64
C PRO A 172 -9.86 -5.02 17.46
N GLY A 173 -9.10 -3.92 17.57
CA GLY A 173 -9.58 -2.54 17.35
C GLY A 173 -9.62 -1.63 18.59
N GLN A 174 -9.32 -2.13 19.79
CA GLN A 174 -9.24 -1.30 21.00
C GLN A 174 -7.88 -0.60 21.13
N LYS A 175 -7.87 0.70 21.50
CA LYS A 175 -6.64 1.44 21.85
C LYS A 175 -6.02 0.88 23.15
N ASP A 176 -4.69 0.94 23.24
CA ASP A 176 -3.88 0.53 24.40
C ASP A 176 -3.76 -0.99 24.68
N ARG A 177 -4.04 -1.83 23.68
CA ARG A 177 -3.84 -3.29 23.77
C ARG A 177 -2.44 -3.73 23.30
N LEU A 178 -1.97 -4.84 23.87
CA LEU A 178 -0.72 -5.49 23.46
C LEU A 178 -0.84 -5.95 22.00
N THR A 179 -0.01 -5.42 21.11
CA THR A 179 0.05 -5.88 19.72
C THR A 179 0.68 -7.27 19.63
N PHE A 180 0.30 -8.04 18.61
CA PHE A 180 0.88 -9.35 18.37
C PHE A 180 2.41 -9.30 18.28
N SER A 181 2.97 -8.32 17.55
CA SER A 181 4.42 -8.17 17.41
C SER A 181 5.14 -7.87 18.75
N SER A 182 4.48 -7.14 19.66
CA SER A 182 5.01 -6.88 21.01
C SER A 182 4.91 -8.12 21.91
N LEU A 183 3.83 -8.89 21.78
CA LEU A 183 3.67 -10.19 22.43
C LEU A 183 4.75 -11.18 21.95
N ALA A 184 4.93 -11.33 20.64
CA ALA A 184 5.90 -12.23 20.04
C ALA A 184 7.33 -11.91 20.51
N ARG A 185 7.72 -10.63 20.52
CA ARG A 185 9.02 -10.18 21.05
C ARG A 185 9.21 -10.50 22.53
N GLN A 186 8.15 -10.37 23.34
CA GLN A 186 8.21 -10.72 24.77
C GLN A 186 8.34 -12.23 25.00
N ILE A 187 7.70 -13.04 24.17
CA ILE A 187 7.85 -14.50 24.18
C ILE A 187 9.27 -14.90 23.78
N GLU A 188 9.82 -14.35 22.69
CA GLU A 188 11.21 -14.59 22.27
C GLU A 188 12.23 -14.21 23.34
N HIS A 189 12.03 -13.06 23.97
CA HIS A 189 12.89 -12.62 25.05
C HIS A 189 12.78 -13.53 26.29
N GLY A 190 11.60 -14.10 26.56
CA GLY A 190 11.40 -15.13 27.59
C GLY A 190 12.16 -16.42 27.25
N LEU A 191 12.06 -16.89 26.00
CA LEU A 191 12.78 -18.07 25.50
C LEU A 191 14.30 -17.88 25.58
N ASN A 192 14.81 -16.73 25.14
CA ASN A 192 16.24 -16.40 25.19
C ASN A 192 16.80 -16.30 26.62
N LYS A 193 15.93 -16.09 27.61
CA LYS A 193 16.27 -16.11 29.04
C LYS A 193 16.21 -17.50 29.66
N GLY A 194 15.88 -18.54 28.88
CA GLY A 194 15.74 -19.90 29.37
C GLY A 194 14.50 -20.12 30.23
N VAL A 195 13.48 -19.26 30.11
CA VAL A 195 12.18 -19.47 30.78
C VAL A 195 11.52 -20.69 30.13
N PRO A 196 11.03 -21.68 30.91
CA PRO A 196 10.39 -22.86 30.36
C PRO A 196 9.12 -22.49 29.59
N GLU A 197 8.89 -23.17 28.46
CA GLU A 197 7.80 -22.87 27.53
C GLU A 197 6.44 -22.74 28.22
N LEU A 198 6.17 -23.65 29.18
CA LEU A 198 4.96 -23.67 30.00
C LEU A 198 4.74 -22.38 30.82
N GLU A 199 5.79 -21.80 31.40
CA GLU A 199 5.68 -20.53 32.15
C GLU A 199 5.39 -19.36 31.22
N ILE A 200 5.93 -19.39 29.99
CA ILE A 200 5.66 -18.35 29.00
C ILE A 200 4.20 -18.43 28.55
N VAL A 201 3.70 -19.63 28.28
CA VAL A 201 2.29 -19.89 27.96
C VAL A 201 1.38 -19.36 29.07
N ASP A 202 1.69 -19.70 30.32
CA ASP A 202 0.94 -19.24 31.50
C ASP A 202 0.93 -17.70 31.62
N ALA A 203 2.08 -17.06 31.37
CA ALA A 203 2.21 -15.61 31.40
C ALA A 203 1.37 -14.93 30.30
N VAL A 204 1.28 -15.55 29.12
CA VAL A 204 0.46 -15.07 28.01
C VAL A 204 -1.03 -15.23 28.33
N ILE A 205 -1.47 -16.37 28.86
CA ILE A 205 -2.86 -16.59 29.28
C ILE A 205 -3.30 -15.58 30.34
N ARG A 206 -2.42 -15.27 31.32
CA ARG A 206 -2.67 -14.27 32.36
C ARG A 206 -2.75 -12.83 31.82
N ALA A 207 -2.15 -12.55 30.66
CA ALA A 207 -2.21 -11.24 30.02
C ALA A 207 -3.51 -11.01 29.22
N ILE A 208 -4.29 -12.06 28.97
CA ILE A 208 -5.61 -11.96 28.34
C ILE A 208 -6.62 -11.44 29.35
N ILE A 209 -7.48 -10.50 28.92
CA ILE A 209 -8.51 -9.93 29.78
C ILE A 209 -9.41 -11.04 30.37
N PRO A 210 -9.66 -11.04 31.69
CA PRO A 210 -10.62 -11.96 32.32
C PRO A 210 -12.01 -11.83 31.68
N GLY A 211 -12.64 -12.95 31.33
CA GLY A 211 -13.98 -12.97 30.71
C GLY A 211 -13.98 -13.07 29.18
N MET A 212 -12.83 -13.02 28.51
CA MET A 212 -12.76 -13.34 27.09
C MET A 212 -12.87 -14.85 26.86
N GLY A 213 -13.69 -15.26 25.89
CA GLY A 213 -13.81 -16.67 25.48
C GLY A 213 -12.47 -17.27 25.05
N LEU A 214 -11.57 -16.45 24.49
CA LEU A 214 -10.20 -16.84 24.15
C LEU A 214 -9.41 -17.33 25.37
N ARG A 215 -9.55 -16.67 26.53
CA ARG A 215 -8.86 -17.08 27.76
C ARG A 215 -9.36 -18.44 28.24
N SER A 216 -10.68 -18.61 28.34
CA SER A 216 -11.30 -19.88 28.73
C SER A 216 -10.99 -21.03 27.76
N TYR A 217 -10.85 -20.72 26.46
CA TYR A 217 -10.46 -21.69 25.44
C TYR A 217 -9.01 -22.15 25.58
N LEU A 218 -8.08 -21.21 25.85
CA LEU A 218 -6.66 -21.53 26.01
C LEU A 218 -6.37 -22.22 27.35
N GLU A 219 -7.09 -21.86 28.43
CA GLU A 219 -7.02 -22.55 29.73
C GLU A 219 -7.53 -24.01 29.66
N GLY A 220 -8.41 -24.34 28.71
CA GLY A 220 -8.95 -25.69 28.52
C GLY A 220 -8.07 -26.63 27.68
N LYS A 221 -6.97 -26.15 27.07
CA LYS A 221 -6.08 -26.97 26.24
C LYS A 221 -4.84 -27.42 27.04
N ALA A 222 -4.75 -28.72 27.31
CA ALA A 222 -3.65 -29.29 28.12
C ALA A 222 -2.27 -29.33 27.43
N ASN A 223 -2.21 -29.15 26.10
CA ASN A 223 -0.97 -29.24 25.30
C ASN A 223 -0.78 -27.99 24.42
N LEU A 224 -0.87 -26.81 25.02
CA LEU A 224 -0.72 -25.55 24.30
C LEU A 224 0.78 -25.27 24.09
N THR A 225 1.24 -25.34 22.84
CA THR A 225 2.62 -25.01 22.46
C THR A 225 2.71 -23.54 22.03
N LEU A 226 3.87 -22.90 22.22
CA LEU A 226 4.09 -21.51 21.81
C LEU A 226 3.80 -21.23 20.33
N PRO A 227 4.10 -22.14 19.38
CA PRO A 227 3.73 -21.92 17.98
C PRO A 227 2.22 -21.83 17.76
N THR A 228 1.43 -22.62 18.50
CA THR A 228 -0.05 -22.59 18.43
C THR A 228 -0.63 -21.31 19.06
N LEU A 229 0.07 -20.71 20.01
CA LEU A 229 -0.28 -19.41 20.61
C LEU A 229 0.11 -18.24 19.71
N ARG A 230 1.20 -18.38 18.94
CA ARG A 230 1.67 -17.39 17.97
C ARG A 230 0.86 -17.40 16.67
N SER A 231 0.15 -18.48 16.32
CA SER A 231 -0.61 -18.52 15.05
C SER A 231 -2.00 -17.85 15.09
N GLY A 232 -2.34 -17.16 16.18
CA GLY A 232 -3.63 -16.47 16.34
C GLY A 232 -3.73 -15.17 15.53
N GLU A 233 -4.39 -15.22 14.38
CA GLU A 233 -4.87 -14.09 13.55
C GLU A 233 -3.81 -13.10 13.02
N GLU A 234 -2.57 -13.54 12.75
CA GLU A 234 -1.62 -12.71 11.99
C GLU A 234 -1.63 -13.08 10.49
N LYS A 235 -1.73 -12.05 9.64
CA LYS A 235 -1.63 -12.19 8.18
C LYS A 235 -0.35 -12.95 7.83
N SER A 236 -0.45 -13.94 6.94
CA SER A 236 0.73 -14.69 6.50
C SER A 236 1.79 -13.76 5.87
N ALA A 237 3.06 -14.16 5.88
CA ALA A 237 4.13 -13.40 5.22
C ALA A 237 3.79 -13.09 3.75
N THR A 238 3.08 -14.01 3.08
CA THR A 238 2.59 -13.82 1.71
C THR A 238 1.48 -12.79 1.59
N GLU A 239 0.55 -12.74 2.53
CA GLU A 239 -0.48 -11.70 2.56
C GLU A 239 0.12 -10.33 2.83
N LEU A 240 1.09 -10.24 3.74
CA LEU A 240 1.81 -8.99 4.04
C LEU A 240 2.64 -8.53 2.83
N TYR A 241 3.32 -9.45 2.15
CA TYR A 241 4.06 -9.14 0.92
C TYR A 241 3.12 -8.67 -0.19
N LYS A 242 1.98 -9.34 -0.36
CA LYS A 242 0.93 -8.89 -1.29
C LYS A 242 0.42 -7.50 -0.92
N GLN A 243 0.20 -7.22 0.36
CA GLN A 243 -0.18 -5.90 0.80
C GLN A 243 0.87 -4.85 0.41
N LEU A 244 2.15 -5.15 0.62
CA LEU A 244 3.26 -4.25 0.23
C LEU A 244 3.22 -3.92 -1.27
N THR A 245 2.98 -4.90 -2.14
CA THR A 245 2.92 -4.66 -3.60
C THR A 245 1.82 -3.69 -4.04
N SER A 246 0.80 -3.46 -3.21
CA SER A 246 -0.36 -2.60 -3.50
C SER A 246 -0.47 -1.40 -2.57
N GLU A 247 0.51 -1.18 -1.70
CA GLU A 247 0.44 -0.12 -0.69
C GLU A 247 0.66 1.25 -1.36
N VAL A 248 -0.27 2.18 -1.10
CA VAL A 248 -0.28 3.51 -1.70
C VAL A 248 -0.57 4.56 -0.63
N GLN A 249 0.01 5.75 -0.79
CA GLN A 249 -0.19 6.87 0.10
C GLN A 249 -1.66 7.31 0.10
N GLY A 250 -2.27 7.34 1.28
CA GLY A 250 -3.64 7.81 1.45
C GLY A 250 -3.83 9.30 1.13
N ILE A 251 -5.04 9.71 0.74
CA ILE A 251 -5.39 11.10 0.36
C ILE A 251 -5.08 12.15 1.44
N LYS A 252 -5.08 11.75 2.71
CA LYS A 252 -4.79 12.63 3.86
C LYS A 252 -3.48 12.28 4.55
N GLU A 253 -2.74 11.33 3.99
CA GLU A 253 -1.49 10.85 4.54
C GLU A 253 -0.33 11.67 4.00
N THR A 254 0.61 12.04 4.87
CA THR A 254 1.83 12.73 4.42
C THR A 254 2.84 11.73 3.88
N PRO A 255 3.76 12.14 2.99
CA PRO A 255 4.79 11.25 2.44
C PRO A 255 5.66 10.58 3.53
N GLN A 256 5.96 11.31 4.60
CA GLN A 256 6.69 10.79 5.75
C GLN A 256 5.91 9.68 6.46
N LYS A 257 4.60 9.89 6.65
CA LYS A 257 3.75 8.93 7.35
C LYS A 257 3.58 7.65 6.54
N PHE A 258 3.39 7.79 5.23
CA PHE A 258 3.39 6.67 4.30
C PHE A 258 4.71 5.88 4.38
N LEU A 259 5.86 6.55 4.32
CA LEU A 259 7.17 5.89 4.44
C LEU A 259 7.30 5.10 5.75
N ILE A 260 6.85 5.66 6.87
CA ILE A 260 6.87 5.00 8.18
C ILE A 260 5.97 3.76 8.19
N SER A 261 4.74 3.85 7.65
CA SER A 261 3.87 2.67 7.57
C SER A 261 4.45 1.58 6.67
N THR A 262 5.15 1.95 5.60
CA THR A 262 5.78 1.00 4.69
C THR A 262 7.03 0.36 5.34
N PHE A 263 7.78 1.08 6.17
CA PHE A 263 8.83 0.48 7.03
C PHE A 263 8.25 -0.58 7.97
N ASP A 264 7.16 -0.24 8.66
CA ASP A 264 6.48 -1.16 9.57
C ASP A 264 6.01 -2.41 8.83
N LEU A 265 5.45 -2.25 7.63
CA LEU A 265 4.98 -3.36 6.80
C LEU A 265 6.15 -4.25 6.35
N ARG A 266 7.26 -3.67 5.87
CA ARG A 266 8.49 -4.38 5.53
C ARG A 266 8.98 -5.22 6.72
N GLN A 267 9.01 -4.62 7.91
CA GLN A 267 9.47 -5.31 9.12
C GLN A 267 8.54 -6.46 9.53
N LYS A 268 7.22 -6.28 9.42
CA LYS A 268 6.24 -7.34 9.68
C LYS A 268 6.41 -8.52 8.72
N ILE A 269 6.67 -8.27 7.44
CA ILE A 269 6.96 -9.33 6.46
C ILE A 269 8.19 -10.12 6.87
N LEU A 270 9.29 -9.44 7.22
CA LEU A 270 10.53 -10.09 7.63
C LEU A 270 10.37 -10.92 8.90
N PHE A 271 9.52 -10.46 9.82
CA PHE A 271 9.20 -11.19 11.05
C PHE A 271 8.34 -12.43 10.75
N ALA A 272 7.21 -12.25 10.08
CA ALA A 272 6.30 -13.34 9.72
C ALA A 272 6.97 -14.40 8.81
N SER A 273 7.90 -13.97 7.94
CA SER A 273 8.72 -14.84 7.08
C SER A 273 9.64 -15.76 7.88
N GLN A 274 10.14 -15.31 9.03
CA GLN A 274 11.00 -16.13 9.89
C GLN A 274 10.21 -17.13 10.72
N GLU A 275 8.98 -16.77 11.11
CA GLU A 275 8.10 -17.60 11.95
C GLU A 275 7.25 -18.60 11.15
N ALA A 276 7.10 -18.44 9.83
CA ALA A 276 6.25 -19.29 9.02
C ALA A 276 6.72 -20.77 9.02
N GLU A 277 6.03 -21.61 9.80
CA GLU A 277 6.18 -23.07 9.80
C GLU A 277 5.92 -23.71 8.42
N SER A 278 5.26 -22.98 7.51
CA SER A 278 5.00 -23.38 6.12
C SER A 278 6.27 -23.51 5.25
N GLY A 279 7.45 -23.16 5.77
CA GLY A 279 8.73 -23.25 5.05
C GLY A 279 8.94 -22.16 3.99
N LEU A 280 7.93 -21.33 3.73
CA LEU A 280 8.03 -20.22 2.79
C LEU A 280 8.67 -19.00 3.46
N LYS A 281 9.98 -18.85 3.24
CA LYS A 281 10.76 -17.69 3.70
C LYS A 281 10.98 -16.71 2.55
N TYR A 282 10.58 -15.48 2.75
CA TYR A 282 10.95 -14.36 1.89
C TYR A 282 12.42 -13.98 2.11
N ASP A 283 13.14 -13.84 0.99
CA ASP A 283 14.48 -13.29 0.96
C ASP A 283 14.46 -11.80 1.39
N PRO A 284 15.29 -11.37 2.37
CA PRO A 284 15.35 -9.98 2.80
C PRO A 284 15.64 -8.99 1.67
N GLY A 285 16.47 -9.37 0.69
CA GLY A 285 16.77 -8.55 -0.47
C GLY A 285 15.54 -8.33 -1.36
N LEU A 286 14.77 -9.38 -1.62
CA LEU A 286 13.49 -9.29 -2.34
C LEU A 286 12.48 -8.36 -1.63
N VAL A 287 12.36 -8.47 -0.31
CA VAL A 287 11.46 -7.62 0.48
C VAL A 287 11.94 -6.17 0.46
N GLN A 288 13.25 -5.92 0.55
CA GLN A 288 13.84 -4.59 0.46
C GLN A 288 13.61 -3.96 -0.92
N ASN A 289 13.84 -4.69 -2.00
CA ASN A 289 13.62 -4.20 -3.37
C ASN A 289 12.14 -3.83 -3.58
N MET A 290 11.23 -4.69 -3.11
CA MET A 290 9.81 -4.41 -3.21
C MET A 290 9.42 -3.20 -2.37
N PHE A 291 9.98 -3.06 -1.17
CA PHE A 291 9.77 -1.89 -0.31
C PHE A 291 10.19 -0.60 -1.02
N LEU A 292 11.41 -0.53 -1.57
CA LEU A 292 11.89 0.66 -2.27
C LEU A 292 11.05 1.00 -3.50
N HIS A 293 10.67 -0.02 -4.27
CA HIS A 293 9.75 0.13 -5.40
C HIS A 293 8.37 0.66 -4.97
N THR A 294 7.84 0.14 -3.86
CA THR A 294 6.56 0.58 -3.29
C THR A 294 6.64 2.03 -2.81
N VAL A 295 7.74 2.45 -2.21
CA VAL A 295 7.94 3.86 -1.82
C VAL A 295 8.00 4.77 -3.06
N LEU A 296 8.68 4.34 -4.13
CA LEU A 296 8.78 5.11 -5.37
C LEU A 296 7.42 5.28 -6.07
N THR A 297 6.66 4.19 -6.18
CA THR A 297 5.42 4.14 -6.97
C THR A 297 4.17 4.46 -6.16
N GLY A 298 4.16 4.17 -4.86
CA GLY A 298 3.00 4.30 -3.98
C GLY A 298 2.75 5.71 -3.45
N LEU A 299 3.72 6.63 -3.53
CA LEU A 299 3.47 8.06 -3.29
C LEU A 299 2.45 8.60 -4.31
N GLN A 300 1.62 9.56 -3.92
CA GLN A 300 0.57 10.07 -4.82
C GLN A 300 1.14 10.72 -6.08
N ASN A 301 0.34 10.76 -7.15
CA ASN A 301 0.71 11.38 -8.43
C ASN A 301 0.21 12.83 -8.49
N ASP A 302 0.53 13.63 -7.48
CA ASP A 302 0.30 15.08 -7.50
C ASP A 302 1.63 15.82 -7.71
N ILE A 303 1.54 17.09 -8.12
CA ILE A 303 2.71 17.92 -8.45
C ILE A 303 3.72 17.99 -7.27
N VAL A 304 3.20 17.94 -6.04
CA VAL A 304 3.97 17.99 -4.80
C VAL A 304 4.79 16.71 -4.66
N ASN A 305 4.14 15.54 -4.73
CA ASN A 305 4.79 14.25 -4.57
C ASN A 305 5.65 13.87 -5.77
N ASP A 306 5.34 14.29 -7.00
CA ASP A 306 6.21 14.10 -8.16
C ASP A 306 7.58 14.78 -7.99
N SER A 307 7.60 15.93 -7.32
CA SER A 307 8.85 16.63 -7.01
C SER A 307 9.64 15.90 -5.92
N ILE A 308 8.95 15.39 -4.90
CA ILE A 308 9.54 14.55 -3.84
C ILE A 308 10.09 13.23 -4.42
N LYS A 309 9.35 12.57 -5.32
CA LYS A 309 9.76 11.34 -6.01
C LYS A 309 11.06 11.53 -6.77
N ARG A 310 11.18 12.63 -7.54
CA ARG A 310 12.42 12.96 -8.28
C ARG A 310 13.61 13.17 -7.36
N ASP A 311 13.42 13.84 -6.23
CA ASP A 311 14.48 14.08 -5.26
C ASP A 311 14.89 12.78 -4.53
N LEU A 312 13.95 11.84 -4.34
CA LEU A 312 14.17 10.56 -3.67
C LEU A 312 14.70 9.44 -4.57
N GLN A 313 14.40 9.47 -5.87
CA GLN A 313 14.75 8.42 -6.82
C GLN A 313 16.20 7.89 -6.71
N PRO A 314 17.26 8.72 -6.66
CA PRO A 314 18.63 8.20 -6.61
C PRO A 314 18.93 7.40 -5.33
N TYR A 315 18.15 7.61 -4.27
CA TYR A 315 18.27 6.90 -3.00
C TYR A 315 17.45 5.60 -2.99
N LEU A 316 16.34 5.58 -3.72
CA LEU A 316 15.47 4.40 -3.84
C LEU A 316 16.02 3.35 -4.81
N GLU A 317 16.96 3.73 -5.68
CA GLU A 317 17.71 2.81 -6.54
C GLU A 317 18.85 2.09 -5.79
N GLN A 318 19.18 2.53 -4.58
CA GLN A 318 20.24 1.94 -3.73
C GLN A 318 19.63 0.94 -2.75
N THR A 319 19.90 -0.35 -2.95
CA THR A 319 19.32 -1.43 -2.14
C THR A 319 19.84 -1.48 -0.70
N ASP A 320 21.01 -0.89 -0.45
CA ASP A 320 21.72 -0.85 0.83
C ASP A 320 21.48 0.44 1.63
N ILE A 321 20.54 1.29 1.20
CA ILE A 321 20.20 2.50 1.93
C ILE A 321 19.64 2.18 3.32
N SER A 322 20.11 2.92 4.33
CA SER A 322 19.61 2.81 5.70
C SER A 322 18.26 3.53 5.86
N ASP A 323 17.42 3.02 6.76
CA ASP A 323 16.11 3.60 7.03
C ASP A 323 16.21 5.05 7.53
N GLU A 324 17.25 5.36 8.33
CA GLU A 324 17.50 6.71 8.87
C GLU A 324 17.85 7.69 7.75
N LEU A 325 18.73 7.28 6.83
CA LEU A 325 19.12 8.10 5.70
C LEU A 325 17.93 8.32 4.76
N LEU A 326 17.15 7.26 4.47
CA LEU A 326 15.98 7.38 3.62
C LEU A 326 14.92 8.33 4.22
N LEU A 327 14.70 8.25 5.53
CA LEU A 327 13.79 9.15 6.24
C LEU A 327 14.29 10.60 6.25
N GLU A 328 15.59 10.81 6.45
CA GLU A 328 16.21 12.13 6.36
C GLU A 328 16.04 12.75 4.97
N ARG A 329 16.25 11.95 3.91
CA ARG A 329 16.06 12.39 2.52
C ARG A 329 14.60 12.70 2.22
N MET A 330 13.66 11.89 2.72
CA MET A 330 12.23 12.17 2.61
C MET A 330 11.85 13.50 3.27
N ASN A 331 12.36 13.74 4.49
CA ASN A 331 12.13 14.99 5.21
C ASN A 331 12.71 16.20 4.46
N THR A 332 13.92 16.05 3.92
CA THR A 332 14.61 17.09 3.15
C THR A 332 13.83 17.45 1.88
N ALA A 333 13.41 16.44 1.12
CA ALA A 333 12.61 16.62 -0.10
C ALA A 333 11.27 17.32 0.21
N CYS A 334 10.58 16.92 1.28
CA CYS A 334 9.35 17.57 1.73
C CYS A 334 9.57 19.04 2.15
N ALA A 335 10.70 19.34 2.80
CA ALA A 335 11.05 20.71 3.19
C ALA A 335 11.32 21.59 1.97
N TYR A 336 12.08 21.08 0.98
CA TYR A 336 12.32 21.79 -0.28
C TYR A 336 11.03 22.02 -1.06
N GLU A 337 10.13 21.04 -1.12
CA GLU A 337 8.85 21.23 -1.79
C GLU A 337 7.97 22.26 -1.07
N THR A 338 7.96 22.25 0.27
CA THR A 338 7.28 23.29 1.06
C THR A 338 7.83 24.68 0.74
N GLU A 339 9.15 24.84 0.62
CA GLU A 339 9.79 26.09 0.21
C GLU A 339 9.41 26.49 -1.22
N ARG A 340 9.41 25.55 -2.18
CA ARG A 340 8.98 25.79 -3.57
C ARG A 340 7.54 26.28 -3.64
N GLN A 341 6.64 25.67 -2.87
CA GLN A 341 5.23 26.09 -2.80
C GLN A 341 5.08 27.48 -2.18
N ASN A 342 5.85 27.79 -1.12
CA ASN A 342 5.84 29.11 -0.51
C ASN A 342 6.32 30.20 -1.48
N LYS A 343 7.39 29.94 -2.23
CA LYS A 343 7.87 30.87 -3.27
C LYS A 343 6.84 31.08 -4.38
N LYS A 344 6.19 30.01 -4.86
CA LYS A 344 5.10 30.12 -5.85
C LYS A 344 3.94 30.97 -5.34
N LYS A 345 3.56 30.83 -4.06
CA LYS A 345 2.53 31.68 -3.42
C LYS A 345 2.95 33.14 -3.35
N ILE A 346 4.19 33.43 -2.95
CA ILE A 346 4.72 34.79 -2.87
C ILE A 346 4.73 35.46 -4.26
N ILE A 347 5.20 34.76 -5.29
CA ILE A 347 5.20 35.26 -6.67
C ILE A 347 3.78 35.58 -7.12
N ARG A 348 2.81 34.68 -6.90
CA ARG A 348 1.39 34.92 -7.20
C ARG A 348 0.83 36.17 -6.50
N THR A 349 1.21 36.38 -5.24
CA THR A 349 0.78 37.58 -4.50
C THR A 349 1.51 38.86 -4.91
N ALA A 350 2.74 38.76 -5.43
CA ALA A 350 3.52 39.89 -5.89
C ALA A 350 3.08 40.37 -7.28
N THR A 351 2.79 39.46 -8.21
CA THR A 351 2.19 39.81 -9.52
C THR A 351 0.81 40.43 -9.37
N ALA A 352 0.02 40.01 -8.38
CA ALA A 352 -1.28 40.62 -8.07
C ALA A 352 -1.17 42.05 -7.51
N ARG A 353 -0.02 42.47 -6.96
CA ARG A 353 0.19 43.80 -6.36
C ARG A 353 0.91 44.80 -7.30
N HIS A 354 1.46 44.34 -8.43
CA HIS A 354 2.27 45.19 -9.32
C HIS A 354 1.47 45.89 -10.44
N TYR A 355 0.15 45.73 -10.48
CA TYR A 355 -0.75 46.58 -11.29
C TYR A 355 -1.58 47.49 -10.37
N PRO A 356 -1.05 48.64 -9.91
CA PRO A 356 -1.92 49.68 -9.39
C PRO A 356 -2.65 50.33 -10.56
N PHE A 357 -3.97 50.17 -10.57
CA PHE A 357 -4.92 50.83 -11.46
C PHE A 357 -4.74 52.36 -11.38
N SER A 358 -3.98 52.95 -12.31
CA SER A 358 -3.88 54.41 -12.44
C SER A 358 -5.04 54.93 -13.28
N SER A 359 -6.20 55.10 -12.66
CA SER A 359 -7.24 55.98 -13.21
C SER A 359 -6.87 57.42 -12.86
N VAL A 360 -6.24 58.12 -13.81
CA VAL A 360 -6.18 59.58 -13.79
C VAL A 360 -7.44 60.10 -14.46
N GLU A 361 -8.23 60.79 -13.65
CA GLU A 361 -9.43 61.54 -13.96
C GLU A 361 -9.26 62.40 -15.21
N ARG A 362 -10.14 62.24 -16.20
CA ARG A 362 -10.44 63.32 -17.15
C ARG A 362 -11.68 64.04 -16.66
N HIS A 363 -11.42 65.17 -16.00
CA HIS A 363 -12.40 66.18 -15.67
C HIS A 363 -13.06 66.73 -16.94
N SER A 364 -14.37 66.94 -16.83
CA SER A 364 -15.22 67.68 -17.77
C SER A 364 -14.69 69.07 -18.08
N CYS A 365 -14.75 69.45 -19.37
CA CYS A 365 -15.22 70.74 -19.87
C CYS A 365 -15.59 70.58 -21.35
#